data_AF-A0A2N6VCS3-F1
#
_entry.id   AF-A0A2N6VCS3-F1
#
_cell.length_a   1.000
_cell.length_b   1.000
_cell.length_c   1.000
_cell.angle_alpha   90.00
_cell.angle_beta   90.00
_cell.angle_gamma   90.00
#
_symmetry.space_group_name_H-M   'P 1'
#
loop_
_entity.id
_entity.type
_entity.pdbx_description
1 polymer ?
#
loop_
_entity_poly.entity_id
_entity_poly.type
_entity_poly.pdbx_seq_one_letter_code
_entity_poly.pdbx_strand_id
1 'polypeptide(L)' 'MSRRFWNWEAPQPDDQTTSDPDGASVRVLRINGQIAEESWFADDITPALFASELNAGSGPVTIWL' A
#
# COMPACT_ATOMS: atom_id res chain seq x y z
N MET A 1 -0.54 -10.50 14.21
CA MET A 1 -0.80 -10.01 12.84
C MET A 1 -1.03 -8.51 12.93
N SER A 2 -0.22 -7.71 12.25
CA SER A 2 -0.30 -6.25 12.29
C SER A 2 -1.61 -5.77 11.64
N ARG A 3 -2.40 -4.96 12.34
CA ARG A 3 -3.66 -4.37 11.85
C ARG A 3 -3.39 -3.10 11.05
N ARG A 4 -2.78 -3.24 9.86
CA ARG A 4 -2.55 -2.12 8.94
C ARG A 4 -3.79 -1.86 8.10
N PHE A 5 -4.08 -0.58 7.82
CA PHE A 5 -5.15 -0.21 6.90
C PHE A 5 -4.74 -0.30 5.42
N TRP A 6 -3.44 -0.45 5.14
CA TRP A 6 -2.85 -0.51 3.79
C TRP A 6 -2.10 -1.82 3.54
N ASN A 7 -2.13 -2.30 2.29
CA ASN A 7 -1.42 -3.49 1.82
C ASN A 7 -0.80 -3.23 0.44
N TRP A 8 0.52 -3.44 0.30
CA TRP A 8 1.19 -3.42 -1.00
C TRP A 8 1.02 -4.78 -1.68
N GLU A 9 0.60 -4.80 -2.94
CA GLU A 9 0.57 -6.04 -3.71
C GLU A 9 1.97 -6.38 -4.22
N ALA A 10 2.26 -7.68 -4.27
CA ALA A 10 3.48 -8.17 -4.88
C ALA A 10 3.38 -8.00 -6.41
N PRO A 11 4.44 -7.53 -7.10
CA PRO A 11 4.47 -7.51 -8.56
C PRO A 11 4.29 -8.94 -9.08
N GLN A 12 3.35 -9.13 -10.00
CA GLN A 12 3.12 -10.42 -10.64
C GLN A 12 3.26 -10.26 -12.16
N PRO A 13 4.12 -11.07 -12.82
CA PRO A 13 4.51 -10.84 -14.22
C PRO A 13 3.37 -10.87 -15.24
N ASP A 14 2.24 -11.50 -14.90
CA ASP A 14 1.05 -11.61 -15.76
C ASP A 14 -0.14 -10.77 -15.27
N ASP A 15 0.05 -9.95 -14.23
CA ASP A 15 -1.03 -9.14 -13.66
C ASP A 15 -1.02 -7.71 -14.23
N GLN A 16 -2.03 -7.42 -15.04
CA GLN A 16 -2.29 -6.11 -15.64
C GLN A 16 -2.58 -5.02 -14.59
N THR A 17 -2.82 -5.37 -13.32
CA THR A 17 -2.96 -4.37 -12.25
C THR A 17 -1.60 -3.82 -11.81
N THR A 18 -0.53 -4.62 -11.94
CA THR A 18 0.85 -4.25 -11.56
C THR A 18 1.71 -3.79 -12.74
N SER A 19 1.09 -3.55 -13.90
CA SER A 19 1.75 -3.07 -15.11
C SER A 19 0.91 -1.97 -15.81
N ASP A 20 1.55 -0.89 -16.25
CA ASP A 20 0.92 0.16 -17.07
C ASP A 20 0.74 -0.35 -18.53
N PRO A 21 -0.17 0.19 -19.36
CA PRO A 21 -0.24 -0.03 -20.81
C PRO A 21 1.10 -0.07 -21.58
N ASP A 22 2.14 0.61 -21.12
CA ASP A 22 3.49 0.58 -21.73
C ASP A 22 4.37 -0.60 -21.23
N GLY A 23 3.83 -1.49 -20.40
CA GLY A 23 4.53 -2.65 -19.83
C GLY A 23 5.48 -2.31 -18.68
N ALA A 24 5.47 -1.07 -18.19
CA ALA A 24 6.23 -0.66 -17.03
C ALA A 24 5.57 -1.15 -15.74
N SER A 25 6.38 -1.64 -14.78
CA SER A 25 5.88 -2.08 -13.47
C SER A 25 5.27 -0.92 -12.68
N VAL A 26 4.05 -1.09 -12.20
CA VAL A 26 3.32 -0.13 -11.36
C VAL A 26 3.15 -0.72 -9.97
N ARG A 27 3.37 0.11 -8.94
CA ARG A 27 3.13 -0.31 -7.54
C ARG A 27 1.64 -0.24 -7.25
N VAL A 28 1.08 -1.30 -6.67
CA VAL A 28 -0.34 -1.34 -6.30
C VAL A 28 -0.50 -1.33 -4.79
N LEU A 29 -1.31 -0.41 -4.29
CA LEU A 29 -1.64 -0.24 -2.87
C LEU A 29 -3.14 -0.42 -2.67
N ARG A 30 -3.54 -1.35 -1.79
CA ARG A 30 -4.93 -1.48 -1.35
C ARG A 30 -5.14 -0.85 0.02
N ILE A 31 -6.14 0.01 0.11
CA ILE A 31 -6.60 0.64 1.35
C ILE A 31 -7.95 0.00 1.72
N ASN A 32 -7.90 -1.15 2.38
CA ASN A 32 -9.10 -1.92 2.74
C ASN A 32 -8.97 -2.60 4.11
N GLY A 33 -7.93 -2.27 4.88
CA GLY A 33 -7.77 -2.81 6.23
C GLY A 33 -8.64 -2.08 7.25
N GLN A 34 -8.88 -2.75 8.39
CA GLN A 34 -9.63 -2.18 9.51
C GLN A 34 -8.86 -0.99 10.11
N ILE A 35 -9.47 0.20 10.15
CA ILE A 35 -9.02 1.30 11.01
C ILE A 35 -9.36 0.85 12.43
N ALA A 36 -8.34 0.50 13.23
CA ALA A 36 -8.55 -0.09 14.56
C ALA A 36 -9.50 0.77 15.43
N GLU A 37 -10.47 0.12 16.09
CA GLU A 37 -11.41 0.80 17.02
C GLU A 37 -10.68 1.37 18.25
N GLU A 38 -9.55 0.79 18.64
CA GLU A 38 -8.67 1.31 19.69
C GLU A 38 -7.44 2.01 19.09
N SER A 39 -7.49 3.34 19.15
CA SER A 39 -6.37 4.29 19.20
C SER A 39 -5.08 3.91 18.43
N TRP A 40 -4.93 4.51 17.25
CA TRP A 40 -3.65 4.78 16.55
C TRP A 40 -2.50 5.33 17.42
N PHE A 41 -2.81 5.73 18.66
CA PHE A 41 -1.87 6.29 19.61
C PHE A 41 -1.10 5.22 20.42
N ALA A 42 -1.61 3.98 20.51
CA ALA A 42 -0.97 2.90 21.25
C ALA A 42 -0.32 1.83 20.36
N ASP A 43 -0.59 1.86 19.05
CA ASP A 43 -0.03 0.92 18.07
C ASP A 43 1.18 1.50 17.33
N ASP A 44 2.12 0.64 16.93
CA ASP A 44 3.27 0.99 16.07
C ASP A 44 2.86 1.46 14.65
N ILE A 45 1.55 1.41 14.33
CA ILE A 45 0.98 1.76 13.04
C ILE A 45 0.55 3.23 13.03
N THR A 46 1.41 4.09 12.52
CA THR A 46 1.19 5.55 12.51
C THR A 46 1.05 6.11 11.09
N PRO A 47 0.44 7.29 10.90
CA PRO A 47 0.47 8.00 9.62
C PRO A 47 1.89 8.27 9.10
N ALA A 48 2.85 8.48 10.01
CA ALA A 48 4.26 8.66 9.66
C ALA A 48 4.87 7.37 9.09
N LEU A 49 4.55 6.20 9.64
CA LEU A 49 4.96 4.91 9.09
C LEU A 49 4.41 4.73 7.67
N PHE A 50 3.12 4.99 7.48
CA PHE A 50 2.51 4.93 6.14
C PHE A 50 3.23 5.86 5.14
N ALA A 51 3.44 7.12 5.52
CA ALA A 51 4.15 8.08 4.69
C ALA A 51 5.57 7.62 4.35
N SER A 52 6.29 7.02 5.32
CA SER A 52 7.63 6.50 5.07
C SER A 52 7.64 5.33 4.06
N GLU A 53 6.71 4.39 4.16
CA GLU A 53 6.58 3.25 3.23
C GLU A 53 6.13 3.69 1.83
N LEU A 54 5.23 4.69 1.75
CA LEU A 54 4.79 5.26 0.48
C LEU A 54 5.97 5.89 -0.27
N ASN A 55 6.76 6.73 0.42
CA ASN A 55 7.88 7.48 -0.14
C ASN A 55 9.17 6.65 -0.31
N ALA A 56 9.26 5.44 0.26
CA ALA A 56 10.40 4.55 0.06
C ALA A 56 10.49 3.99 -1.37
N GLY A 57 9.37 4.00 -2.12
CA GLY A 57 9.36 3.65 -3.54
C GLY A 57 9.22 4.87 -4.43
N SER A 58 9.55 4.72 -5.71
CA SER A 58 9.42 5.76 -6.73
C SER A 58 8.54 5.29 -7.87
N GLY A 59 8.09 6.23 -8.72
CA GLY A 59 7.24 5.93 -9.87
C GLY A 59 5.74 5.91 -9.54
N PRO A 60 4.90 5.55 -10.53
CA PRO A 60 3.45 5.57 -10.39
C PRO A 60 2.96 4.55 -9.36
N VAL A 61 1.87 4.91 -8.68
CA VAL A 61 1.16 4.07 -7.72
C VAL A 61 -0.31 4.03 -8.09
N THR A 62 -0.87 2.83 -8.24
CA THR A 62 -2.32 2.61 -8.34
C THR A 62 -2.86 2.37 -6.93
N ILE A 63 -3.84 3.19 -6.51
CA ILE A 63 -4.47 3.08 -5.20
C ILE A 63 -5.90 2.57 -5.37
N TRP A 64 -6.21 1.46 -4.68
CA TRP A 64 -7.56 0.92 -4.56
C TRP A 64 -8.14 1.30 -3.20
N LEU A 65 -9.32 1.94 -3.20
CA LEU A 65 -10.08 2.36 -2.02
C LEU A 65 -11.30 1.46 -1.81
#